data_AF-A0A5C4IXQ3-F1
#
_entry.id   AF-A0A5C4IXQ3-F1
#
_cell.length_a   1.000
_cell.length_b   1.000
_cell.length_c   1.000
_cell.angle_alpha   90.00
_cell.angle_beta   90.00
_cell.angle_gamma   90.00
#
_symmetry.space_group_name_H-M   'P 1'
#
loop_
_entity.id
_entity.type
_entity.pdbx_description
1 polymer ?
#
loop_
_entity_poly.entity_id
_entity_poly.type
_entity_poly.pdbx_seq_one_letter_code
_entity_poly.pdbx_strand_id
1 'polypeptide(L)'
;MTLTLTISPVTKDRLFERADSWSFRYYWFMSSVSVDLHSASTRELVDAVAVIARELAGRDAPDSAAACMELAETLARATDQQESALAAMIGRVDATGEMRRWGLPSTQAWLRSRLGMRETRARERVTLARQRHRLPRVTKMLAAGELSYGYASTIADAIARLDDQDCAAAENVLLDMVDQGFSAGKLASFGRRIRDVIAERDGTETADQDSQ
;
A
#
# COMPACT_ATOMS: atom_id res chain seq x y z
N MET A 1 -6.73 15.98 16.87
CA MET A 1 -7.74 14.97 17.28
C MET A 1 -6.96 13.83 17.93
N THR A 2 -7.00 13.73 19.25
CA THR A 2 -6.30 12.66 19.99
C THR A 2 -7.15 11.41 19.91
N LEU A 3 -6.61 10.33 19.33
CA LEU A 3 -7.31 9.06 19.24
C LEU A 3 -6.76 8.16 20.36
N THR A 4 -7.55 8.01 21.42
CA THR A 4 -7.23 7.13 22.55
C THR A 4 -7.92 5.79 22.32
N LEU A 5 -7.15 4.76 21.96
CA LEU A 5 -7.64 3.38 21.88
C LEU A 5 -7.28 2.68 23.18
N THR A 6 -8.27 2.49 24.05
CA THR A 6 -8.17 1.64 25.23
C THR A 6 -8.42 0.20 24.80
N ILE A 7 -7.39 -0.65 24.88
CA ILE A 7 -7.48 -2.07 24.53
C ILE A 7 -7.43 -2.84 25.85
N SER A 8 -8.57 -3.33 26.32
CA SER A 8 -8.66 -4.05 27.60
C SER A 8 -7.88 -5.37 27.58
N PRO A 9 -7.11 -5.68 28.63
CA PRO A 9 -6.41 -6.95 28.72
C PRO A 9 -7.40 -8.10 28.96
N VAL A 10 -7.25 -9.18 28.20
CA VAL A 10 -7.80 -10.49 28.58
C VAL A 10 -6.95 -10.99 29.76
N THR A 11 -7.60 -11.17 30.91
CA THR A 11 -7.00 -11.55 32.19
C THR A 11 -6.18 -12.83 32.06
N LYS A 12 -4.87 -12.75 32.31
CA LYS A 12 -4.07 -13.90 32.75
C LYS A 12 -3.24 -13.51 33.96
N ASP A 13 -3.62 -14.08 35.09
CA ASP A 13 -2.89 -14.06 36.35
C ASP A 13 -1.44 -14.55 36.19
N ARG A 14 -0.48 -13.81 36.74
CA ARG A 14 0.47 -14.25 37.79
C ARG A 14 1.70 -13.31 37.90
N LEU A 15 1.79 -12.68 39.07
CA LEU A 15 2.94 -12.40 39.95
C LEU A 15 4.38 -12.47 39.36
N PHE A 16 5.14 -11.36 39.46
CA PHE A 16 6.36 -11.24 40.30
C PHE A 16 6.92 -9.80 40.32
N GLU A 17 7.43 -9.38 41.48
CA GLU A 17 7.88 -8.03 41.85
C GLU A 17 9.41 -7.80 41.81
N ARG A 18 9.77 -6.50 41.83
CA ARG A 18 11.04 -5.78 42.09
C ARG A 18 12.02 -5.63 40.90
N ALA A 19 12.18 -4.45 40.28
CA ALA A 19 12.57 -3.09 40.72
C ALA A 19 14.10 -2.90 40.84
N ASP A 20 14.69 -2.20 39.86
CA ASP A 20 15.74 -1.20 40.08
C ASP A 20 15.90 -0.27 38.87
N SER A 21 16.39 0.92 39.17
CA SER A 21 15.95 2.20 38.60
C SER A 21 16.88 2.83 37.55
N TRP A 22 16.28 3.71 36.73
CA TRP A 22 16.82 4.69 35.76
C TRP A 22 17.13 4.16 34.34
N SER A 23 16.16 4.31 33.42
CA SER A 23 16.33 4.78 32.03
C SER A 23 15.08 4.50 31.17
N PHE A 24 14.69 5.48 30.35
CA PHE A 24 13.64 5.45 29.32
C PHE A 24 12.17 5.38 29.77
N ARG A 25 11.44 6.45 29.43
CA ARG A 25 9.97 6.56 29.40
C ARG A 25 9.37 5.67 28.30
N TYR A 26 9.62 4.37 28.36
CA TYR A 26 8.85 3.31 27.71
C TYR A 26 8.25 2.45 28.81
N TYR A 27 7.40 3.05 29.65
CA TYR A 27 6.61 2.26 30.59
C TYR A 27 5.53 1.52 29.80
N TRP A 28 5.93 0.32 29.41
CA TRP A 28 5.15 -0.77 28.87
C TRP A 28 4.11 -1.20 29.91
N PHE A 29 3.07 -0.38 30.11
CA PHE A 29 1.84 -0.80 30.79
C PHE A 29 0.80 -1.08 29.69
N MET A 30 0.68 -2.36 29.38
CA MET A 30 -0.05 -2.94 28.25
C MET A 30 -1.58 -2.82 28.43
N SER A 31 -2.14 -1.61 28.32
CA SER A 31 -3.61 -1.40 28.35
C SER A 31 -4.14 -0.23 27.52
N SER A 32 -3.28 0.60 26.92
CA SER A 32 -3.76 1.68 26.04
C SER A 32 -2.68 2.17 25.08
N VAL A 33 -3.08 2.45 23.84
CA VAL A 33 -2.27 3.20 22.88
C VAL A 33 -2.92 4.59 22.74
N SER A 34 -2.21 5.63 23.16
CA SER A 34 -2.61 7.02 22.94
C SER A 34 -1.67 7.66 21.93
N VAL A 35 -2.19 8.05 20.77
CA VAL A 35 -1.42 8.75 19.75
C VAL A 35 -2.15 10.04 19.40
N ASP A 36 -1.46 11.17 19.55
CA ASP A 36 -1.93 12.41 18.94
C ASP A 36 -1.59 12.40 17.46
N LEU A 37 -2.57 12.06 16.62
CA LEU A 37 -2.38 11.89 15.19
C LEU A 37 -1.87 13.14 14.47
N HIS A 38 -2.05 14.33 15.05
CA HIS A 38 -1.61 15.58 14.42
C HIS A 38 -0.12 15.88 14.64
N SER A 39 0.41 15.50 15.81
CA SER A 39 1.81 15.74 16.16
C SER A 39 2.69 14.49 16.03
N ALA A 40 2.08 13.31 15.90
CA ALA A 40 2.80 12.06 15.74
C ALA A 40 3.68 12.07 14.49
N SER A 41 4.94 11.67 14.68
CA SER A 41 5.85 11.36 13.60
C SER A 41 5.38 10.14 12.81
N THR A 42 5.85 9.99 11.57
CA THR A 42 5.58 8.79 10.76
C THR A 42 6.00 7.51 11.47
N ARG A 43 7.08 7.54 12.27
CA ARG A 43 7.53 6.39 13.07
C ARG A 43 6.49 6.01 14.12
N GLU A 44 6.02 6.96 14.92
CA GLU A 44 5.02 6.72 15.96
C GLU A 44 3.72 6.16 15.38
N LEU A 45 3.31 6.64 14.19
CA LEU A 45 2.14 6.12 13.49
C LEU A 45 2.34 4.67 13.02
N VAL A 46 3.52 4.34 12.47
CA VAL A 46 3.85 2.96 12.06
C VAL A 46 3.90 2.02 13.27
N ASP A 47 4.49 2.46 14.38
CA ASP A 47 4.56 1.68 15.61
C ASP A 47 3.15 1.43 16.19
N ALA A 48 2.28 2.45 16.16
CA ALA A 48 0.88 2.31 16.58
C ALA A 48 0.11 1.32 15.69
N VAL A 49 0.27 1.39 14.37
CA VAL A 49 -0.32 0.41 13.43
C VAL A 49 0.17 -1.00 13.75
N ALA A 50 1.46 -1.20 14.03
CA ALA A 50 1.99 -2.51 14.35
C ALA A 50 1.41 -3.09 15.65
N VAL A 51 1.22 -2.25 16.68
CA VAL A 51 0.56 -2.66 17.93
C VAL A 51 -0.90 -3.04 17.69
N ILE A 52 -1.66 -2.19 16.98
CA ILE A 52 -3.08 -2.46 16.67
C ILE A 52 -3.22 -3.75 15.84
N ALA A 53 -2.37 -3.95 14.83
CA ALA A 53 -2.38 -5.14 13.99
C ALA A 53 -2.08 -6.41 14.80
N ARG A 54 -1.12 -6.35 15.73
CA ARG A 54 -0.82 -7.46 16.64
C ARG A 54 -2.02 -7.82 17.52
N GLU A 55 -2.68 -6.82 18.11
CA GLU A 55 -3.87 -7.04 18.93
C GLU A 55 -5.03 -7.62 18.12
N LEU A 56 -5.27 -7.09 16.91
CA LEU A 56 -6.31 -7.59 16.02
C LEU A 56 -6.05 -9.06 15.60
N ALA A 57 -4.80 -9.41 15.29
CA ALA A 57 -4.43 -10.76 14.89
C ALA A 57 -4.58 -11.81 16.01
N GLY A 58 -4.61 -11.37 17.27
CA GLY A 58 -4.83 -12.25 18.44
C GLY A 58 -6.29 -12.44 18.82
N ARG A 59 -7.25 -11.79 18.14
CA ARG A 59 -8.68 -11.88 18.45
C ARG A 59 -9.37 -12.97 17.63
N ASP A 60 -10.35 -13.60 18.24
CA ASP A 60 -11.29 -14.46 17.52
C ASP A 60 -12.15 -13.61 16.57
N ALA A 61 -12.53 -14.22 15.44
CA ALA A 61 -13.47 -13.60 14.51
C ALA A 61 -14.86 -13.46 15.18
N PRO A 62 -15.62 -12.39 14.90
CA PRO A 62 -17.00 -12.28 15.38
C PRO A 62 -17.88 -13.43 14.91
N ASP A 63 -18.82 -13.87 15.75
CA ASP A 63 -19.74 -14.98 15.42
C ASP A 63 -20.66 -14.68 14.22
N SER A 64 -20.95 -13.39 13.97
CA SER A 64 -21.80 -12.96 12.87
C SER A 64 -21.04 -12.86 11.56
N ALA A 65 -21.48 -13.62 10.55
CA ALA A 65 -20.94 -13.54 9.19
C ALA A 65 -21.08 -12.14 8.57
N ALA A 66 -22.19 -11.45 8.81
CA ALA A 66 -22.40 -10.09 8.32
C ALA A 66 -21.40 -9.11 8.95
N ALA A 67 -21.18 -9.22 10.27
CA ALA A 67 -20.17 -8.42 10.96
C ALA A 67 -18.76 -8.72 10.44
N CYS A 68 -18.44 -9.99 10.18
CA CYS A 68 -17.18 -10.38 9.56
C CYS A 68 -16.97 -9.72 8.19
N MET A 69 -18.00 -9.68 7.33
CA MET A 69 -17.91 -9.01 6.03
C MET A 69 -17.60 -7.52 6.16
N GLU A 70 -18.39 -6.78 6.96
CA GLU A 70 -18.22 -5.34 7.13
C GLU A 70 -16.85 -4.97 7.73
N LEU A 71 -16.39 -5.75 8.71
CA LEU A 71 -15.08 -5.56 9.33
C LEU A 71 -13.93 -5.91 8.37
N ALA A 72 -14.07 -6.98 7.59
CA ALA A 72 -13.08 -7.35 6.59
C ALA A 72 -12.92 -6.26 5.51
N GLU A 73 -14.02 -5.70 5.01
CA GLU A 73 -13.99 -4.59 4.06
C GLU A 73 -13.35 -3.32 4.66
N THR A 74 -13.66 -3.03 5.93
CA THR A 74 -13.04 -1.90 6.64
C THR A 74 -11.54 -2.11 6.84
N LEU A 75 -11.12 -3.31 7.22
CA LEU A 75 -9.71 -3.67 7.37
C LEU A 75 -8.98 -3.67 6.02
N ALA A 76 -9.64 -4.10 4.94
CA ALA A 76 -9.09 -4.04 3.59
C ALA A 76 -8.81 -2.58 3.17
N ARG A 77 -9.77 -1.67 3.38
CA ARG A 77 -9.54 -0.22 3.13
C ARG A 77 -8.38 0.34 3.96
N ALA A 78 -8.28 -0.03 5.24
CA ALA A 78 -7.15 0.38 6.07
C ALA A 78 -5.81 -0.19 5.54
N THR A 79 -5.82 -1.42 5.02
CA THR A 79 -4.65 -2.05 4.38
C THR A 79 -4.27 -1.31 3.10
N ASP A 80 -5.22 -0.88 2.28
CA ASP A 80 -4.96 -0.09 1.07
C ASP A 80 -4.30 1.27 1.40
N GLN A 81 -4.77 1.94 2.46
CA GLN A 81 -4.14 3.17 2.97
C GLN A 81 -2.70 2.92 3.44
N GLN A 82 -2.46 1.82 4.15
CA GLN A 82 -1.11 1.39 4.56
C GLN A 82 -0.23 1.07 3.35
N GLU A 83 -0.77 0.45 2.30
CA GLU A 83 -0.04 0.20 1.05
C GLU A 83 0.35 1.50 0.35
N SER A 84 -0.49 2.56 0.40
CA SER A 84 -0.11 3.89 -0.10
C SER A 84 1.11 4.45 0.64
N ALA A 85 1.13 4.36 1.97
CA ALA A 85 2.24 4.78 2.81
C ALA A 85 3.50 3.93 2.54
N LEU A 86 3.34 2.61 2.43
CA LEU A 86 4.42 1.68 2.10
C LEU A 86 5.02 1.99 0.72
N ALA A 87 4.20 2.26 -0.29
CA ALA A 87 4.67 2.60 -1.62
C ALA A 87 5.49 3.91 -1.62
N ALA A 88 5.14 4.89 -0.78
CA ALA A 88 5.94 6.10 -0.60
C ALA A 88 7.32 5.79 0.01
N MET A 89 7.37 4.94 1.04
CA MET A 89 8.62 4.52 1.68
C MET A 89 9.51 3.70 0.74
N ILE A 90 8.93 2.74 0.01
CA ILE A 90 9.62 1.95 -1.02
C ILE A 90 10.19 2.89 -2.09
N GLY A 91 9.42 3.89 -2.54
CA GLY A 91 9.87 4.85 -3.54
C GLY A 91 11.09 5.65 -3.07
N ARG A 92 11.14 6.03 -1.80
CA ARG A 92 12.32 6.69 -1.20
C ARG A 92 13.53 5.77 -1.17
N VAL A 93 13.38 4.50 -0.77
CA VAL A 93 14.47 3.51 -0.78
C VAL A 93 14.97 3.24 -2.19
N ASP A 94 14.06 3.14 -3.17
CA ASP A 94 14.40 2.90 -4.57
C ASP A 94 15.17 4.07 -5.18
N ALA A 95 14.71 5.30 -4.94
CA ALA A 95 15.35 6.51 -5.44
C ALA A 95 16.74 6.74 -4.84
N THR A 96 16.94 6.48 -3.54
CA THR A 96 18.25 6.66 -2.89
C THR A 96 19.18 5.47 -3.11
N GLY A 97 18.63 4.29 -3.37
CA GLY A 97 19.38 3.05 -3.42
C GLY A 97 19.94 2.61 -2.05
N GLU A 98 19.30 2.98 -0.96
CA GLU A 98 19.75 2.71 0.41
C GLU A 98 20.02 1.21 0.66
N MET A 99 19.22 0.33 0.06
CA MET A 99 19.39 -1.12 0.16
C MET A 99 20.79 -1.63 -0.24
N ARG A 100 21.50 -0.92 -1.14
CA ARG A 100 22.86 -1.30 -1.56
C ARG A 100 23.87 -1.22 -0.42
N ARG A 101 23.68 -0.30 0.54
CA ARG A 101 24.51 -0.22 1.76
C ARG A 101 24.40 -1.47 2.63
N TRP A 102 23.33 -2.23 2.43
CA TRP A 102 23.03 -3.47 3.16
C TRP A 102 23.30 -4.73 2.30
N GLY A 103 24.06 -4.61 1.21
CA GLY A 103 24.44 -5.72 0.34
C GLY A 103 23.34 -6.24 -0.57
N LEU A 104 22.25 -5.48 -0.75
CA LEU A 104 21.11 -5.88 -1.57
C LEU A 104 21.20 -5.17 -2.94
N PRO A 105 21.17 -5.90 -4.07
CA PRO A 105 21.47 -5.32 -5.38
C PRO A 105 20.35 -4.43 -5.93
N SER A 106 19.12 -4.60 -5.45
CA SER A 106 17.96 -3.84 -5.90
C SER A 106 16.89 -3.72 -4.81
N THR A 107 15.98 -2.76 -4.96
CA THR A 107 14.80 -2.62 -4.08
C THR A 107 13.96 -3.89 -4.10
N GLN A 108 13.82 -4.54 -5.25
CA GLN A 108 13.11 -5.81 -5.37
C GLN A 108 13.81 -6.93 -4.57
N ALA A 109 15.15 -7.00 -4.62
CA ALA A 109 15.91 -7.95 -3.81
C ALA A 109 15.75 -7.68 -2.30
N TRP A 110 15.68 -6.41 -1.89
CA TRP A 110 15.37 -6.03 -0.52
C TRP A 110 13.97 -6.49 -0.08
N LEU A 111 12.94 -6.22 -0.87
CA LEU A 111 11.56 -6.66 -0.57
C LEU A 111 11.46 -8.19 -0.47
N ARG A 112 12.15 -8.92 -1.34
CA ARG A 112 12.16 -10.38 -1.32
C ARG A 112 12.88 -10.94 -0.10
N SER A 113 14.06 -10.41 0.22
CA SER A 113 14.92 -10.94 1.29
C SER A 113 14.46 -10.54 2.69
N ARG A 114 13.99 -9.30 2.88
CA ARG A 114 13.66 -8.75 4.20
C ARG A 114 12.17 -8.77 4.52
N LEU A 115 11.32 -8.70 3.49
CA LEU A 115 9.87 -8.71 3.65
C LEU A 115 9.23 -10.02 3.15
N GLY A 116 10.04 -11.02 2.77
CA GLY A 116 9.57 -12.37 2.38
C GLY A 116 8.69 -12.38 1.13
N MET A 117 8.72 -11.32 0.31
CA MET A 117 7.81 -11.20 -0.82
C MET A 117 8.16 -12.15 -1.96
N ARG A 118 7.13 -12.69 -2.62
CA ARG A 118 7.28 -13.33 -3.94
C ARG A 118 7.68 -12.31 -4.99
N GLU A 119 8.29 -12.80 -6.07
CA GLU A 119 8.82 -11.97 -7.16
C GLU A 119 7.82 -10.98 -7.72
N THR A 120 6.66 -11.48 -8.16
CA THR A 120 5.59 -10.69 -8.77
C THR A 120 5.13 -9.58 -7.82
N ARG A 121 4.91 -9.92 -6.56
CA ARG A 121 4.45 -8.96 -5.55
C ARG A 121 5.50 -7.88 -5.25
N ALA A 122 6.78 -8.25 -5.21
CA ALA A 122 7.86 -7.28 -5.06
C ALA A 122 7.97 -6.36 -6.29
N ARG A 123 7.80 -6.92 -7.50
CA ARG A 123 7.77 -6.14 -8.76
C ARG A 123 6.64 -5.13 -8.75
N GLU A 124 5.41 -5.56 -8.46
CA GLU A 124 4.22 -4.70 -8.39
C GLU A 124 4.42 -3.51 -7.44
N ARG A 125 4.94 -3.76 -6.23
CA ARG A 125 5.19 -2.68 -5.25
C ARG A 125 6.27 -1.70 -5.70
N VAL A 126 7.34 -2.18 -6.33
CA VAL A 126 8.37 -1.31 -6.91
C VAL A 126 7.81 -0.50 -8.07
N THR A 127 7.03 -1.11 -8.96
CA THR A 127 6.37 -0.42 -10.07
C THR A 127 5.43 0.66 -9.55
N LEU A 128 4.51 0.32 -8.63
CA LEU A 128 3.61 1.29 -8.02
C LEU A 128 4.39 2.45 -7.39
N ALA A 129 5.41 2.16 -6.57
CA ALA A 129 6.25 3.15 -5.90
C ALA A 129 6.92 4.13 -6.88
N ARG A 130 7.43 3.64 -8.00
CA ARG A 130 8.04 4.47 -9.06
C ARG A 130 7.01 5.35 -9.76
N GLN A 131 5.84 4.80 -10.07
CA GLN A 131 4.83 5.49 -10.86
C GLN A 131 3.96 6.49 -10.06
N ARG A 132 4.02 6.50 -8.71
CA ARG A 132 3.15 7.36 -7.86
C ARG A 132 3.12 8.84 -8.30
N HIS A 133 4.26 9.38 -8.68
CA HIS A 133 4.37 10.80 -9.07
C HIS A 133 3.68 11.12 -10.42
N ARG A 134 3.51 10.12 -11.28
CA ARG A 134 2.84 10.19 -12.58
C ARG A 134 1.36 9.82 -12.49
N LEU A 135 0.92 9.36 -11.31
CA LEU A 135 -0.43 8.89 -11.01
C LEU A 135 -1.00 9.60 -9.77
N PRO A 136 -1.16 10.94 -9.81
CA PRO A 136 -1.63 11.70 -8.65
C PRO A 136 -3.05 11.30 -8.20
N ARG A 137 -3.97 10.96 -9.11
CA ARG A 137 -5.35 10.59 -8.75
C ARG A 137 -5.39 9.22 -8.09
N VAL A 138 -4.75 8.22 -8.70
CA VAL A 138 -4.62 6.86 -8.13
C VAL A 138 -3.93 6.91 -6.77
N THR A 139 -2.86 7.69 -6.63
CA THR A 139 -2.14 7.84 -5.36
C THR A 139 -3.04 8.41 -4.26
N LYS A 140 -3.86 9.43 -4.60
CA LYS A 140 -4.83 10.04 -3.68
C LYS A 140 -5.94 9.06 -3.29
N MET A 141 -6.56 8.38 -4.25
CA MET A 141 -7.65 7.42 -3.99
C MET A 141 -7.16 6.22 -3.17
N LEU A 142 -5.97 5.70 -3.45
CA LEU A 142 -5.34 4.64 -2.64
C LEU A 142 -5.08 5.12 -1.21
N ALA A 143 -4.56 6.35 -1.04
CA ALA A 143 -4.34 6.95 0.28
C ALA A 143 -5.65 7.22 1.06
N ALA A 144 -6.77 7.39 0.36
CA ALA A 144 -8.09 7.52 0.97
C ALA A 144 -8.75 6.16 1.28
N GLY A 145 -8.25 5.06 0.71
CA GLY A 145 -8.91 3.75 0.76
C GLY A 145 -10.13 3.64 -0.16
N GLU A 146 -10.21 4.53 -1.16
CA GLU A 146 -11.25 4.56 -2.21
C GLU A 146 -10.89 3.71 -3.43
N LEU A 147 -9.60 3.38 -3.58
CA LEU A 147 -9.09 2.50 -4.63
C LEU A 147 -8.25 1.39 -4.01
N SER A 148 -8.53 0.14 -4.35
CA SER A 148 -7.76 -0.98 -3.82
C SER A 148 -6.35 -1.04 -4.40
N TYR A 149 -5.41 -1.61 -3.64
CA TYR A 149 -4.05 -1.86 -4.11
C TYR A 149 -4.02 -2.65 -5.42
N GLY A 150 -4.94 -3.61 -5.60
CA GLY A 150 -5.03 -4.41 -6.81
C GLY A 150 -5.25 -3.56 -8.05
N TYR A 151 -6.18 -2.59 -7.98
CA TYR A 151 -6.38 -1.63 -9.06
C TYR A 151 -5.20 -0.68 -9.22
N ALA A 152 -4.71 -0.10 -8.12
CA ALA A 152 -3.60 0.86 -8.17
C ALA A 152 -2.33 0.26 -8.81
N SER A 153 -1.98 -0.98 -8.44
CA SER A 153 -0.82 -1.69 -9.01
C SER A 153 -1.04 -2.11 -10.47
N THR A 154 -2.28 -2.47 -10.84
CA THR A 154 -2.63 -2.76 -12.24
C THR A 154 -2.48 -1.51 -13.12
N ILE A 155 -2.96 -0.37 -12.66
CA ILE A 155 -2.84 0.91 -13.37
C ILE A 155 -1.37 1.32 -13.47
N ALA A 156 -0.60 1.20 -12.39
CA ALA A 156 0.83 1.49 -12.40
C ALA A 156 1.61 0.61 -13.39
N ASP A 157 1.28 -0.68 -13.51
CA ASP A 157 1.92 -1.57 -14.50
C ASP A 157 1.53 -1.21 -15.94
N ALA A 158 0.28 -0.83 -16.18
CA ALA A 158 -0.20 -0.39 -17.50
C ALA A 158 0.55 0.85 -18.00
N ILE A 159 0.76 1.85 -17.15
CA ILE A 159 1.37 3.12 -17.53
C ILE A 159 2.90 3.13 -17.45
N ALA A 160 3.53 2.12 -16.84
CA ALA A 160 4.98 2.07 -16.63
C ALA A 160 5.82 2.18 -17.91
N ARG A 161 5.21 1.89 -19.07
CA ARG A 161 5.84 1.95 -20.40
C ARG A 161 5.43 3.19 -21.21
N LEU A 162 4.54 4.03 -20.72
CA LEU A 162 4.07 5.23 -21.40
C LEU A 162 4.97 6.43 -21.07
N ASP A 163 4.98 7.45 -21.91
CA ASP A 163 5.57 8.76 -21.58
C ASP A 163 4.66 9.57 -20.63
N ASP A 164 5.15 10.72 -20.17
CA ASP A 164 4.44 11.52 -19.15
C ASP A 164 3.11 12.10 -19.64
N GLN A 165 3.02 12.45 -20.92
CA GLN A 165 1.80 12.99 -21.51
C GLN A 165 0.72 11.90 -21.57
N ASP A 166 1.10 10.73 -22.06
CA ASP A 166 0.22 9.57 -22.17
C ASP A 166 -0.21 9.03 -20.81
N CYS A 167 0.62 9.18 -19.77
CA CYS A 167 0.29 8.73 -18.42
C CYS A 167 -0.93 9.45 -17.84
N ALA A 168 -1.04 10.77 -18.02
CA ALA A 168 -2.18 11.52 -17.50
C ALA A 168 -3.49 11.10 -18.20
N ALA A 169 -3.45 10.91 -19.52
CA ALA A 169 -4.59 10.41 -20.27
C ALA A 169 -4.97 8.98 -19.86
N ALA A 170 -3.98 8.10 -19.75
CA ALA A 170 -4.17 6.70 -19.34
C ALA A 170 -4.73 6.57 -17.92
N GLU A 171 -4.26 7.40 -16.97
CA GLU A 171 -4.77 7.42 -15.60
C GLU A 171 -6.27 7.70 -15.59
N ASN A 172 -6.73 8.69 -16.35
CA ASN A 172 -8.15 9.04 -16.41
C ASN A 172 -8.98 7.90 -17.02
N VAL A 173 -8.58 7.38 -18.18
CA VAL A 173 -9.30 6.30 -18.86
C VAL A 173 -9.40 5.06 -17.98
N LEU A 174 -8.31 4.67 -17.32
CA LEU A 174 -8.30 3.49 -16.47
C LEU A 174 -9.15 3.67 -15.21
N LEU A 175 -9.17 4.87 -14.61
CA LEU A 175 -10.05 5.17 -13.47
C LEU A 175 -11.53 5.16 -13.89
N ASP A 176 -11.87 5.70 -15.06
CA ASP A 176 -13.24 5.65 -15.58
C ASP A 176 -13.71 4.19 -15.79
N MET A 177 -12.80 3.27 -16.15
CA MET A 177 -13.13 1.84 -16.21
C MET A 177 -13.37 1.24 -14.82
N VAL A 178 -12.61 1.66 -13.80
CA VAL A 178 -12.86 1.26 -12.40
C VAL A 178 -14.26 1.71 -11.98
N ASP A 179 -14.63 2.96 -12.28
CA ASP A 179 -15.94 3.53 -11.94
C ASP A 179 -17.10 2.80 -12.65
N GLN A 180 -16.84 2.25 -13.84
CA GLN A 180 -17.77 1.38 -14.57
C GLN A 180 -17.82 -0.06 -14.04
N GLY A 181 -17.08 -0.39 -12.98
CA GLY A 181 -17.09 -1.71 -12.33
C GLY A 181 -16.26 -2.78 -13.05
N PHE A 182 -15.30 -2.39 -13.90
CA PHE A 182 -14.42 -3.37 -14.56
C PHE A 182 -13.47 -4.00 -13.54
N SER A 183 -13.30 -5.33 -13.59
CA SER A 183 -12.38 -6.04 -12.70
C SER A 183 -10.92 -5.68 -12.95
N ALA A 184 -10.06 -5.81 -11.93
CA ALA A 184 -8.62 -5.58 -12.06
C ALA A 184 -7.98 -6.45 -13.15
N GLY A 185 -8.43 -7.69 -13.32
CA GLY A 185 -7.97 -8.57 -14.41
C GLY A 185 -8.33 -8.03 -15.80
N LYS A 186 -9.52 -7.45 -15.94
CA LYS A 186 -9.96 -6.80 -17.19
C LYS A 186 -9.16 -5.53 -17.45
N LEU A 187 -8.91 -4.71 -16.43
CA LEU A 187 -8.00 -3.56 -16.52
C LEU A 187 -6.59 -3.98 -16.94
N ALA A 188 -6.04 -5.05 -16.38
CA ALA A 188 -4.71 -5.54 -16.74
C ALA A 188 -4.66 -5.99 -18.21
N SER A 189 -5.74 -6.58 -18.72
CA SER A 189 -5.82 -6.95 -20.15
C SER A 189 -5.90 -5.73 -21.07
N PHE A 190 -6.63 -4.69 -20.67
CA PHE A 190 -6.75 -3.44 -21.42
C PHE A 190 -5.44 -2.63 -21.36
N GLY A 191 -4.84 -2.53 -20.18
CA GLY A 191 -3.57 -1.84 -19.94
C GLY A 191 -2.41 -2.38 -20.78
N ARG A 192 -2.45 -3.64 -21.21
CA ARG A 192 -1.45 -4.18 -22.15
C ARG A 192 -1.51 -3.52 -23.54
N ARG A 193 -2.69 -3.05 -23.94
CA ARG A 193 -3.00 -2.43 -25.24
C ARG A 193 -3.18 -0.91 -25.16
N ILE A 194 -2.98 -0.30 -23.98
CA ILE A 194 -3.33 1.10 -23.77
C ILE A 194 -2.51 2.05 -24.64
N ARG A 195 -1.26 1.67 -24.97
CA ARG A 195 -0.43 2.42 -25.92
C ARG A 195 -1.06 2.44 -27.31
N ASP A 196 -1.52 1.28 -27.79
CA ASP A 196 -2.15 1.14 -29.11
C ASP A 196 -3.45 1.97 -29.14
N VAL A 197 -4.25 1.92 -28.07
CA VAL A 197 -5.49 2.71 -27.94
C VAL A 197 -5.22 4.22 -27.91
N ILE A 198 -4.14 4.66 -27.28
CA ILE A 198 -3.75 6.09 -27.28
C ILE A 198 -3.27 6.50 -28.67
N ALA A 199 -2.46 5.68 -29.33
CA ALA A 199 -2.00 5.93 -30.69
C ALA A 199 -3.17 6.00 -31.70
N GLU A 200 -4.14 5.11 -31.59
CA GLU A 200 -5.40 5.11 -32.36
C GLU A 200 -6.22 6.39 -32.12
N ARG A 201 -6.38 6.80 -30.85
CA ARG A 201 -7.14 8.01 -30.48
C ARG A 201 -6.49 9.29 -31.03
N ASP A 202 -5.17 9.37 -30.96
CA ASP A 202 -4.43 10.58 -31.34
C ASP A 202 -4.08 10.62 -32.82
N GLY A 203 -4.47 9.59 -33.60
CA GLY A 203 -4.18 9.50 -35.04
C GLY A 203 -2.69 9.36 -35.34
N THR A 204 -1.91 8.83 -34.39
CA THR A 204 -0.45 8.66 -34.47
C THR A 204 -0.04 7.21 -34.71
N GLU A 205 -0.99 6.36 -35.12
CA GLU A 205 -0.71 5.00 -35.56
C GLU A 205 0.40 5.01 -36.63
N THR A 206 1.50 4.33 -36.33
CA THR A 206 2.53 4.10 -37.34
C THR A 206 2.03 2.96 -38.21
N ALA A 207 1.73 3.23 -39.48
CA ALA A 207 1.34 2.19 -40.43
C ALA A 207 2.39 1.08 -40.43
N ASP A 208 1.96 -0.16 -40.15
CA ASP A 208 2.82 -1.34 -40.22
C ASP A 208 3.49 -1.37 -41.60
N GLN A 209 4.83 -1.34 -41.61
CA GLN A 209 5.64 -1.44 -42.84
C GLN A 209 5.79 -2.88 -43.35
N ASP A 210 5.03 -3.84 -42.84
CA ASP A 210 5.07 -5.24 -43.29
C ASP A 210 3.86 -5.61 -44.15
N SER A 211 3.75 -4.94 -45.29
CA SER A 211 2.93 -5.41 -46.42
C SER A 211 3.68 -5.20 -47.73
N GLN A 212 4.72 -6.02 -47.95
CA GLN A 212 5.24 -6.36 -49.27
C GLN A 212 5.62 -7.85 -49.32
#